data_AF-A0A9W8I8G2-F1
#
_entry.id   AF-A0A9W8I8G2-F1
#
_cell.length_a   1.000
_cell.length_b   1.000
_cell.length_c   1.000
_cell.angle_alpha   90.00
_cell.angle_beta   90.00
_cell.angle_gamma   90.00
#
_symmetry.space_group_name_H-M   'P 1'
#
loop_
_entity.id
_entity.type
_entity.pdbx_description
1 polymer ?
#
loop_
_entity_poly.entity_id
_entity_poly.type
_entity_poly.pdbx_seq_one_letter_code
_entity_poly.pdbx_strand_id
1 'polypeptide(L)'
;MESCGVADVITTCYGGRNRRLAEEFVKTGKPMSQLEQELLNGQKLQGYLTAGEVHSYIDSSGITDHFPLFTNIYEICYRGKPPSTIFDGLNVDFSRDTLTPSPASKY
;
A
#
# COMPACT_ATOMS: atom_id res chain seq x y z
N MET A 1 21.92 -12.29 -4.93
CA MET A 1 20.91 -11.59 -5.75
C MET A 1 19.66 -11.43 -4.90
N GLU A 2 19.71 -10.58 -3.87
CA GLU A 2 18.67 -10.51 -2.81
C GLU A 2 18.27 -9.06 -2.48
N SER A 3 18.73 -8.09 -3.26
CA SER A 3 18.50 -6.66 -2.98
C SER A 3 17.40 -6.03 -3.86
N CYS A 4 17.09 -6.61 -5.02
CA CYS A 4 16.10 -6.04 -5.94
C CYS A 4 14.64 -6.13 -5.45
N GLY A 5 14.35 -6.98 -4.45
CA GLY A 5 13.00 -7.09 -3.87
C GLY A 5 12.80 -6.11 -2.71
N VAL A 6 13.59 -6.26 -1.65
CA VAL A 6 13.42 -5.48 -0.41
C VAL A 6 13.81 -4.01 -0.58
N ALA A 7 14.90 -3.70 -1.29
CA ALA A 7 15.35 -2.32 -1.45
C ALA A 7 14.43 -1.53 -2.40
N ASP A 8 13.85 -2.19 -3.40
CA ASP A 8 12.93 -1.58 -4.37
C ASP A 8 11.55 -1.31 -3.75
N VAL A 9 11.11 -2.18 -2.85
CA VAL A 9 9.91 -1.95 -2.00
C VAL A 9 10.15 -0.80 -1.02
N ILE A 10 11.28 -0.78 -0.30
CA ILE A 10 11.58 0.30 0.68
C ILE A 10 11.70 1.66 -0.02
N THR A 11 12.39 1.76 -1.16
CA THR A 11 12.57 3.04 -1.86
C THR A 11 11.26 3.56 -2.47
N THR A 12 10.41 2.66 -2.99
CA THR A 12 9.08 3.02 -3.52
C THR A 12 8.14 3.52 -2.43
N CYS A 13 8.21 2.94 -1.22
CA CYS A 13 7.35 3.29 -0.09
C CYS A 13 7.75 4.61 0.60
N TYR A 14 9.04 4.93 0.70
CA TYR A 14 9.50 6.10 1.49
C TYR A 14 9.60 7.42 0.71
N GLY A 15 9.86 7.40 -0.60
CA GLY A 15 10.15 8.63 -1.37
C GLY A 15 9.44 8.78 -2.73
N GLY A 16 8.65 7.79 -3.14
CA GLY A 16 8.10 7.73 -4.49
C GLY A 16 6.85 8.59 -4.75
N ARG A 17 6.53 8.79 -6.03
CA ARG A 17 5.27 9.40 -6.50
C ARG A 17 4.02 8.68 -5.97
N ASN A 18 4.14 7.37 -5.66
CA ASN A 18 3.10 6.57 -5.01
C ASN A 18 2.74 7.11 -3.62
N ARG A 19 3.74 7.41 -2.79
CA ARG A 19 3.52 7.92 -1.43
C ARG A 19 2.81 9.27 -1.45
N ARG A 20 3.26 10.19 -2.33
CA ARG A 20 2.64 11.54 -2.45
C ARG A 20 1.19 11.46 -2.89
N LEU A 21 0.88 10.61 -3.86
CA LEU A 21 -0.48 10.47 -4.37
C LEU A 21 -1.39 9.78 -3.35
N ALA A 22 -0.91 8.73 -2.67
CA ALA A 22 -1.63 8.08 -1.58
C ALA A 22 -1.87 9.00 -0.39
N GLU A 23 -0.89 9.83 -0.01
CA GLU A 23 -1.03 10.82 1.05
C GLU A 23 -2.13 11.84 0.73
N GLU A 24 -2.14 12.40 -0.49
CA GLU A 24 -3.18 13.34 -0.91
C GLU A 24 -4.54 12.67 -1.08
N PHE A 25 -4.58 11.40 -1.49
CA PHE A 25 -5.80 10.60 -1.52
C PHE A 25 -6.45 10.50 -0.14
N VAL A 26 -5.66 10.15 0.88
CA VAL A 26 -6.17 10.04 2.25
C VAL A 26 -6.59 11.40 2.82
N LYS A 27 -5.85 12.46 2.54
CA LYS A 27 -6.16 13.81 3.04
C LYS A 27 -7.39 14.44 2.41
N THR A 28 -7.56 14.25 1.10
CA THR A 28 -8.57 14.99 0.31
C THR A 28 -9.79 14.17 -0.05
N GLY A 29 -9.68 12.83 -0.03
CA GLY A 29 -10.73 11.93 -0.53
C GLY A 29 -10.99 12.04 -2.03
N LYS A 30 -10.18 12.80 -2.78
CA LYS A 30 -10.31 12.93 -4.23
C LYS A 30 -10.01 11.60 -4.91
N PRO A 31 -10.67 11.29 -6.03
CA PRO A 31 -10.37 10.08 -6.79
C PRO A 31 -8.94 10.09 -7.33
N MET A 32 -8.30 8.91 -7.39
CA MET A 32 -6.92 8.73 -7.84
C MET A 32 -6.67 9.38 -9.21
N SER A 33 -7.60 9.25 -10.16
CA SER A 33 -7.52 9.83 -11.50
C SER A 33 -7.39 11.36 -11.50
N GLN A 34 -8.08 12.03 -10.58
CA GLN A 34 -7.99 13.47 -10.42
C GLN A 34 -6.65 13.87 -9.80
N LEU A 35 -6.19 13.13 -8.79
CA LEU A 35 -4.91 13.40 -8.13
C LEU A 35 -3.71 13.16 -9.06
N GLU A 36 -3.77 12.19 -9.97
CA GLU A 36 -2.76 12.01 -11.02
C GLU A 36 -2.64 13.24 -11.92
N GLN A 37 -3.79 13.81 -12.30
CA GLN A 37 -3.81 14.99 -13.15
C GLN A 37 -3.23 16.21 -12.41
N GLU A 38 -3.66 16.42 -11.17
CA GLU A 38 -3.25 17.57 -10.35
C GLU A 38 -1.79 17.50 -9.86
N LEU A 39 -1.31 16.32 -9.46
CA LEU A 39 -0.01 16.17 -8.79
C LEU A 39 1.11 15.69 -9.69
N LEU A 40 0.75 15.00 -10.79
CA LEU A 40 1.71 14.36 -11.70
C LEU A 40 1.60 14.89 -13.14
N ASN A 41 0.89 16.01 -13.36
CA ASN A 41 0.67 16.59 -14.69
C ASN A 41 0.13 15.57 -15.71
N GLY A 42 -0.76 14.67 -15.25
CA GLY A 42 -1.35 13.62 -16.08
C GLY A 42 -0.47 12.38 -16.28
N GLN A 43 0.72 12.32 -15.67
CA GLN A 43 1.52 11.11 -15.67
C GLN A 43 0.85 10.02 -14.82
N LYS A 44 0.60 8.87 -15.46
CA LYS A 44 -0.03 7.73 -14.81
C LYS A 44 0.89 7.05 -13.81
N LEU A 45 0.37 6.83 -12.62
CA LEU A 45 1.11 6.21 -11.54
C LEU A 45 0.86 4.70 -11.52
N GLN A 46 1.91 3.91 -11.68
CA GLN A 46 1.75 2.46 -11.82
C GLN A 46 1.30 1.78 -10.53
N GLY A 47 1.59 2.32 -9.33
CA GLY A 47 1.36 1.59 -8.07
C GLY A 47 -0.09 1.20 -7.81
N TYR A 48 -1.05 2.12 -7.96
CA TYR A 48 -2.47 1.77 -7.76
C TYR A 48 -3.02 0.92 -8.90
N LEU A 49 -2.55 1.12 -10.15
CA LEU A 49 -2.94 0.30 -11.31
C LEU A 49 -2.48 -1.15 -11.11
N THR A 50 -1.22 -1.35 -10.75
CA THR A 50 -0.65 -2.67 -10.42
C THR A 50 -1.40 -3.31 -9.26
N ALA A 51 -1.79 -2.55 -8.23
CA ALA A 51 -2.62 -3.10 -7.14
C ALA A 51 -3.98 -3.64 -7.65
N GLY A 52 -4.58 -2.98 -8.66
CA GLY A 52 -5.78 -3.47 -9.33
C GLY A 52 -5.57 -4.76 -10.12
N GLU A 53 -4.48 -4.86 -10.88
CA GLU A 53 -4.12 -6.06 -11.65
C GLU A 53 -3.80 -7.25 -10.74
N VAL A 54 -2.98 -7.01 -9.70
CA VAL A 54 -2.62 -8.02 -8.69
C VAL A 54 -3.86 -8.53 -7.97
N HIS A 55 -4.75 -7.63 -7.53
CA HIS A 55 -6.00 -8.04 -6.91
C HIS A 55 -6.87 -8.86 -7.85
N SER A 56 -7.01 -8.44 -9.11
CA SER A 56 -7.79 -9.18 -10.11
C SER A 56 -7.26 -10.61 -10.32
N TYR A 57 -5.94 -10.78 -10.32
CA TYR A 57 -5.30 -12.10 -10.39
C TYR A 57 -5.57 -12.95 -9.14
N ILE A 58 -5.40 -12.38 -7.95
CA ILE A 58 -5.65 -13.04 -6.66
C ILE A 58 -7.12 -13.47 -6.52
N ASP A 59 -8.05 -12.59 -6.89
CA ASP A 59 -9.49 -12.83 -6.88
C ASP A 59 -9.87 -13.95 -7.84
N SER A 60 -9.35 -13.91 -9.08
CA SER A 60 -9.56 -15.00 -10.05
C SER A 60 -9.02 -16.36 -9.60
N SER A 61 -8.05 -16.35 -8.69
CA SER A 61 -7.45 -17.55 -8.10
C SER A 61 -8.16 -18.01 -6.82
N GLY A 62 -9.11 -17.24 -6.29
CA GLY A 62 -9.86 -17.55 -5.07
C GLY A 62 -9.02 -17.53 -3.79
N ILE A 63 -7.91 -16.77 -3.77
CA ILE A 63 -6.94 -16.77 -2.67
C ILE A 63 -6.80 -15.39 -1.99
N THR A 64 -7.81 -14.53 -2.10
CA THR A 64 -7.83 -13.18 -1.48
C THR A 64 -7.52 -13.18 0.01
N ASP A 65 -7.95 -14.22 0.72
CA ASP A 65 -7.76 -14.37 2.17
C ASP A 65 -6.29 -14.57 2.56
N HIS A 66 -5.46 -15.05 1.63
CA HIS A 66 -4.02 -15.20 1.85
C HIS A 66 -3.24 -13.90 1.66
N PHE A 67 -3.85 -12.88 1.05
CA PHE A 67 -3.21 -11.62 0.67
C PHE A 67 -3.98 -10.39 1.17
N PRO A 68 -4.31 -10.30 2.47
CA PRO A 68 -5.19 -9.26 3.01
C PRO A 68 -4.67 -7.84 2.77
N LEU A 69 -3.36 -7.62 2.72
CA LEU A 69 -2.79 -6.29 2.42
C LEU A 69 -3.11 -5.85 0.98
N PHE A 70 -2.93 -6.72 -0.02
CA PHE A 70 -3.24 -6.38 -1.42
C PHE A 70 -4.74 -6.16 -1.61
N THR A 71 -5.56 -6.99 -0.97
CA THR A 71 -7.02 -6.83 -0.93
C THR A 71 -7.43 -5.51 -0.32
N ASN A 72 -6.90 -5.15 0.85
CA ASN A 72 -7.23 -3.88 1.51
C ASN A 72 -6.80 -2.67 0.68
N ILE A 73 -5.61 -2.68 0.07
CA ILE A 73 -5.16 -1.59 -0.80
C ILE A 73 -6.12 -1.41 -1.98
N TYR A 74 -6.53 -2.51 -2.63
CA TYR A 74 -7.51 -2.47 -3.72
C TYR A 74 -8.85 -1.88 -3.26
N GLU A 75 -9.41 -2.39 -2.16
CA GLU A 75 -10.68 -1.93 -1.62
C GLU A 75 -10.65 -0.43 -1.24
N ILE A 76 -9.54 0.04 -0.67
CA ILE A 76 -9.34 1.46 -0.36
C ILE A 76 -9.27 2.31 -1.64
N CYS A 77 -8.47 1.90 -2.62
CA CYS A 77 -8.26 2.70 -3.83
C CYS A 77 -9.45 2.71 -4.79
N TYR A 78 -10.24 1.63 -4.82
CA TYR A 78 -11.24 1.38 -5.88
C TYR A 78 -12.68 1.21 -5.37
N ARG A 79 -12.88 0.81 -4.11
CA ARG A 79 -14.20 0.51 -3.54
C ARG A 79 -14.61 1.50 -2.44
N GLY A 80 -13.75 2.44 -2.09
CA GLY A 80 -14.03 3.48 -1.10
C GLY A 80 -13.95 2.99 0.34
N LYS A 81 -13.25 1.86 0.59
CA LYS A 81 -12.98 1.40 1.95
C LYS A 81 -12.13 2.45 2.70
N PRO A 82 -12.39 2.74 3.99
CA PRO A 82 -11.64 3.76 4.71
C PRO A 82 -10.14 3.43 4.79
N PRO A 83 -9.22 4.38 4.55
CA PRO A 83 -7.78 4.11 4.59
C PRO A 83 -7.27 3.54 5.93
N SER A 84 -7.97 3.79 7.04
CA SER A 84 -7.64 3.26 8.36
C SER A 84 -7.72 1.73 8.45
N THR A 85 -8.45 1.07 7.53
CA THR A 85 -8.61 -0.39 7.51
C THR A 85 -7.47 -1.12 6.80
N ILE A 86 -6.40 -0.41 6.41
CA ILE A 86 -5.32 -1.00 5.59
C ILE A 86 -4.69 -2.23 6.25
N PHE A 87 -4.66 -2.28 7.58
CA PHE A 87 -4.05 -3.37 8.35
C PHE A 87 -5.04 -4.46 8.80
N ASP A 88 -6.32 -4.34 8.45
CA ASP A 88 -7.34 -5.30 8.87
C ASP A 88 -7.02 -6.70 8.33
N GLY A 89 -7.08 -7.72 9.19
CA GLY A 89 -6.81 -9.10 8.80
C GLY A 89 -5.34 -9.46 8.62
N LEU A 90 -4.40 -8.53 8.86
CA LEU A 90 -2.98 -8.86 8.93
C LEU A 90 -2.62 -9.45 10.29
N ASN A 91 -2.14 -10.69 10.27
CA ASN A 91 -1.59 -11.34 11.45
C ASN A 91 -0.06 -11.21 11.44
N VAL A 92 0.44 -10.12 12.05
CA VAL A 92 1.87 -9.83 12.11
C VAL A 92 2.42 -10.37 13.43
N ASP A 93 3.14 -11.49 13.37
CA ASP A 93 3.86 -12.02 14.53
C ASP A 93 5.16 -11.24 14.74
N PHE A 94 5.11 -10.21 15.58
CA PHE A 94 6.28 -9.42 15.98
C PHE A 94 7.26 -10.19 16.88
N SER A 95 6.94 -11.43 17.30
CA SER A 95 7.82 -12.24 18.15
C SER A 95 9.07 -12.74 17.42
N ARG A 96 9.12 -12.61 16.09
CA ARG A 96 10.30 -12.94 15.26
C ARG A 96 11.27 -11.77 15.06
N ASP A 97 10.94 -10.57 15.53
CA ASP A 97 11.75 -9.38 15.32
C ASP A 97 12.79 -9.23 16.44
N THR A 98 13.91 -9.94 16.34
CA THR A 98 15.06 -9.79 17.26
C THR A 98 15.93 -8.57 16.93
N LEU A 99 15.60 -7.83 15.87
CA LEU A 99 16.41 -6.74 15.32
C LEU A 99 15.90 -5.33 15.65
N THR A 100 14.68 -5.20 16.16
CA THR A 100 14.14 -3.91 16.62
C THR A 100 14.20 -3.83 18.15
N PRO A 101 15.11 -3.05 18.76
CA PRO A 101 15.05 -2.82 20.20
C PRO A 101 13.75 -2.10 20.55
N SER A 102 13.06 -2.62 21.57
CA SER A 102 11.89 -2.01 22.19
C SER A 102 12.15 -0.51 22.44
N PRO A 103 11.22 0.39 22.09
CA PRO A 103 11.37 1.79 22.46
C PRO A 103 11.43 1.86 23.98
N ALA A 104 12.61 2.24 24.49
CA ALA A 104 12.84 2.37 25.91
C ALA A 104 11.75 3.27 26.51
N SER A 105 11.01 2.72 27.48
CA SER A 105 10.12 3.46 28.35
C SER A 105 10.82 4.71 28.85
N LYS A 106 10.43 5.87 28.34
CA LYS A 106 10.78 7.15 28.93
C LYS A 106 9.49 7.87 29.29
N TYR A 107 9.35 7.97 30.62
CA TYR A 107 8.36 8.67 31.45
C TYR A 107 7.07 7.90 31.72
#